data_AF-A0A3D5MNJ4-F1
#
_entry.id   AF-A0A3D5MNJ4-F1
#
_cell.length_a   1.000
_cell.length_b   1.000
_cell.length_c   1.000
_cell.angle_alpha   90.00
_cell.angle_beta   90.00
_cell.angle_gamma   90.00
#
_symmetry.space_group_name_H-M   'P 1'
#
loop_
_entity.id
_entity.type
_entity.pdbx_description
1 polymer ?
#
loop_
_entity_poly.entity_id
_entity_poly.type
_entity_poly.pdbx_seq_one_letter_code
_entity_poly.pdbx_strand_id
1 'polypeptide(L)'
;MAEFEASQVCRGFIQQLQNEVGEQDRQLQAYMEQGNLLPFYLDLNSAARLDQITEQWRVFFRTRFPSGLDRARVAMWEVRNLHMAATIRKITALNPGGRMLVIVGAAHKPFLDAYLHSLADIELVHLADLQ
;
A
#
# COMPACT_ATOMS: atom_id res chain seq x y z
N MET A 1 -0.37 -9.52 31.10
CA MET A 1 -0.03 -8.10 30.79
C MET A 1 0.16 -7.89 29.29
N ALA A 2 1.02 -8.66 28.61
CA ALA A 2 1.25 -8.54 27.16
C ALA A 2 -0.02 -8.69 26.28
N GLU A 3 -0.91 -9.65 26.58
CA GLU A 3 -2.16 -9.81 25.82
C GLU A 3 -3.14 -8.63 25.97
N PHE A 4 -3.16 -8.00 27.15
CA PHE A 4 -4.01 -6.84 27.40
C PHE A 4 -3.53 -5.60 26.64
N GLU A 5 -2.21 -5.37 26.61
CA GLU A 5 -1.59 -4.29 25.81
C GLU A 5 -1.82 -4.50 24.31
N ALA A 6 -1.57 -5.71 23.80
CA ALA A 6 -1.81 -6.01 22.39
C ALA A 6 -3.29 -5.85 22.01
N SER A 7 -4.21 -6.21 22.91
CA SER A 7 -5.65 -6.00 22.73
C SER A 7 -6.03 -4.51 22.68
N GLN A 8 -5.43 -3.65 23.51
CA GLN A 8 -5.64 -2.20 23.45
C GLN A 8 -5.10 -1.59 22.15
N VAL A 9 -3.90 -1.98 21.73
CA VAL A 9 -3.29 -1.55 20.46
C VAL A 9 -4.19 -1.92 19.27
N CYS A 10 -4.67 -3.17 19.22
CA CYS A 10 -5.56 -3.61 18.15
C CYS A 10 -6.89 -2.84 18.14
N ARG A 11 -7.51 -2.58 19.31
CA ARG A 11 -8.79 -1.84 19.39
C ARG A 11 -8.66 -0.42 18.87
N GLY A 12 -7.62 0.31 19.31
CA GLY A 12 -7.36 1.67 18.84
C GLY A 12 -7.13 1.69 17.33
N PHE A 13 -6.34 0.75 16.83
CA PHE A 13 -6.07 0.60 15.41
C PHE A 13 -7.33 0.29 14.57
N ILE A 14 -8.18 -0.64 15.03
CA ILE A 14 -9.44 -0.98 14.34
C ILE A 14 -10.35 0.25 14.25
N GLN A 15 -10.48 1.00 15.34
CA GLN A 15 -11.31 2.21 15.35
C GLN A 15 -10.79 3.26 14.37
N GLN A 16 -9.47 3.47 14.33
CA GLN A 16 -8.84 4.37 13.36
C GLN A 16 -9.10 3.92 11.92
N LEU A 17 -8.88 2.64 11.61
CA LEU A 17 -9.13 2.09 10.28
C LEU A 17 -10.60 2.26 9.86
N GLN A 18 -11.55 1.99 10.76
CA GLN A 18 -12.97 2.15 10.46
C GLN A 18 -13.32 3.59 10.11
N ASN A 19 -12.73 4.56 10.81
CA ASN A 19 -12.92 5.98 10.52
C ASN A 19 -12.32 6.35 9.16
N GLU A 20 -11.09 5.92 8.88
CA GLU A 20 -10.38 6.18 7.62
C GLU A 20 -11.12 5.59 6.41
N VAL A 21 -11.53 4.31 6.48
CA VAL A 21 -12.28 3.65 5.42
C VAL A 21 -13.62 4.35 5.20
N GLY A 22 -14.34 4.71 6.26
CA GLY A 22 -15.59 5.43 6.13
C GLY A 22 -15.44 6.81 5.49
N GLU A 23 -14.33 7.52 5.73
CA GLU A 23 -14.03 8.79 5.07
C GLU A 23 -13.70 8.61 3.59
N GLN A 24 -12.86 7.61 3.27
CA GLN A 24 -12.50 7.27 1.90
C GLN A 24 -13.74 6.88 1.08
N ASP A 25 -14.64 6.08 1.64
CA ASP A 25 -15.89 5.68 0.97
C ASP A 25 -16.77 6.91 0.67
N ARG A 26 -16.89 7.85 1.62
CA ARG A 26 -17.64 9.09 1.39
C ARG A 26 -17.02 9.96 0.29
N GLN A 27 -15.70 10.10 0.28
CA GLN A 27 -14.99 10.83 -0.77
C GLN A 27 -15.16 10.16 -2.13
N LEU A 28 -15.00 8.83 -2.21
CA LEU A 28 -15.21 8.07 -3.43
C LEU A 28 -16.62 8.29 -3.99
N GLN A 29 -17.65 8.18 -3.16
CA GLN A 29 -19.04 8.43 -3.59
C GLN A 29 -19.22 9.85 -4.13
N ALA A 30 -18.69 10.86 -3.45
CA ALA A 30 -18.78 12.25 -3.92
C ALA A 30 -18.12 12.45 -5.29
N TYR A 31 -16.95 11.84 -5.54
CA TYR A 31 -16.27 11.91 -6.84
C TYR A 31 -16.98 11.07 -7.93
N MET A 32 -17.62 9.96 -7.55
CA MET A 32 -18.46 9.17 -8.45
C MET A 32 -19.68 9.98 -8.91
N GLU A 33 -20.36 10.68 -8.01
CA GLU A 33 -21.49 11.56 -8.33
C GLU A 33 -21.11 12.70 -9.28
N GLN A 34 -19.88 13.22 -9.16
CA GLN A 34 -19.33 14.24 -10.05
C GLN A 34 -18.90 13.70 -11.42
N GLY A 35 -18.86 12.37 -11.61
CA GLY A 35 -18.38 11.74 -12.84
C GLY A 35 -16.88 11.92 -13.10
N ASN A 36 -16.09 12.31 -12.08
CA ASN A 36 -14.65 12.55 -12.21
C ASN A 36 -13.88 11.95 -11.04
N LEU A 37 -13.25 10.79 -11.29
CA LEU A 37 -12.45 10.06 -10.30
C LEU A 37 -10.98 10.47 -10.29
N LEU A 38 -10.51 11.29 -11.23
CA LEU A 38 -9.09 11.65 -11.30
C LEU A 38 -8.60 12.35 -10.02
N PRO A 39 -9.34 13.33 -9.44
CA PRO A 39 -8.91 13.95 -8.18
C PRO A 39 -8.81 12.96 -7.03
N PHE A 40 -9.73 11.97 -6.96
CA PHE A 40 -9.67 10.91 -5.96
C PHE A 40 -8.39 10.07 -6.10
N TYR A 41 -8.05 9.65 -7.33
CA TYR A 41 -6.83 8.89 -7.55
C TYR A 41 -5.54 9.70 -7.32
N LEU A 42 -5.56 11.01 -7.61
CA LEU A 42 -4.43 11.90 -7.30
C LEU A 42 -4.24 12.03 -5.78
N ASP A 43 -5.32 12.20 -5.01
CA ASP A 43 -5.26 12.23 -3.54
C ASP A 43 -4.78 10.90 -2.96
N LEU A 44 -5.28 9.77 -3.47
CA LEU A 44 -4.84 8.44 -3.04
C LEU A 44 -3.35 8.19 -3.27
N ASN A 45 -2.77 8.82 -4.28
CA ASN A 45 -1.33 8.72 -4.60
C ASN A 45 -0.50 9.87 -4.02
N SER A 46 -1.09 10.75 -3.21
CA SER A 46 -0.37 11.82 -2.53
C SER A 46 0.58 11.26 -1.46
N ALA A 47 1.67 11.98 -1.18
CA ALA A 47 2.62 11.60 -0.13
C ALA A 47 1.93 11.43 1.24
N ALA A 48 0.98 12.31 1.58
CA ALA A 48 0.22 12.24 2.82
C ALA A 48 -0.58 10.95 2.96
N ARG A 49 -1.18 10.45 1.87
CA ARG A 49 -1.93 9.18 1.89
C ARG A 49 -1.01 7.97 1.98
N LEU A 50 0.15 8.02 1.31
CA LEU A 50 1.15 6.95 1.36
C LEU A 50 1.74 6.75 2.76
N ASP A 51 1.93 7.83 3.52
CA ASP A 51 2.35 7.75 4.92
C ASP A 51 1.31 7.02 5.78
N GLN A 52 0.03 7.38 5.63
CA GLN A 52 -1.06 6.74 6.37
C GLN A 52 -1.23 5.27 6.00
N ILE A 53 -1.06 4.93 4.73
CA ILE A 53 -1.02 3.54 4.26
C ILE A 53 0.09 2.75 4.96
N THR A 54 1.25 3.36 5.15
CA THR A 54 2.38 2.73 5.85
C THR A 54 2.05 2.48 7.33
N GLU A 55 1.31 3.39 7.97
CA GLU A 55 0.81 3.20 9.34
C GLU A 55 -0.10 1.97 9.50
N GLN A 56 -0.85 1.57 8.46
CA GLN A 56 -1.71 0.38 8.51
C GLN A 56 -0.95 -0.91 8.81
N TRP A 57 0.34 -0.97 8.46
CA TRP A 57 1.19 -2.13 8.70
C TRP A 57 1.97 -2.04 10.01
N ARG A 58 2.14 -0.82 10.55
CA ARG A 58 2.91 -0.58 11.78
C ARG A 58 2.34 -1.29 12.99
N VAL A 59 1.02 -1.52 13.04
CA VAL A 59 0.37 -2.23 14.15
C VAL A 59 0.99 -3.61 14.39
N PHE A 60 1.30 -4.35 13.32
CA PHE A 60 1.85 -5.70 13.40
C PHE A 60 3.32 -5.74 13.84
N PHE A 61 4.02 -4.60 13.81
CA PHE A 61 5.35 -4.48 14.41
C PHE A 61 5.28 -4.14 15.92
N ARG A 62 4.10 -3.73 16.42
CA ARG A 62 3.90 -3.27 17.80
C ARG A 62 3.18 -4.30 18.68
N THR A 63 2.31 -5.13 18.12
CA THR A 63 1.45 -6.09 18.86
C THR A 63 2.21 -7.19 19.61
N ARG A 64 3.41 -7.58 19.13
CA ARG A 64 4.32 -8.58 19.73
C ARG A 64 3.59 -9.82 20.29
N PHE A 65 2.76 -10.46 19.47
CA PHE A 65 1.99 -11.62 19.92
C PHE A 65 2.91 -12.81 20.28
N PRO A 66 2.67 -13.55 21.38
CA PRO A 66 3.45 -14.74 21.72
C PRO A 66 3.48 -15.80 20.61
N SER A 67 2.43 -15.86 19.79
CA SER A 67 2.33 -16.77 18.65
C SER A 67 3.20 -16.38 17.45
N GLY A 68 3.75 -15.17 17.42
CA GLY A 68 4.49 -14.62 16.27
C GLY A 68 3.63 -14.35 15.02
N LEU A 69 2.30 -14.47 15.13
CA LEU A 69 1.39 -14.31 13.99
C LEU A 69 1.43 -12.91 13.38
N ASP A 70 1.76 -11.89 14.16
CA ASP A 70 1.95 -10.52 13.69
C ASP A 70 3.17 -10.39 12.76
N ARG A 71 4.29 -11.01 13.11
CA ARG A 71 5.47 -11.09 12.23
C ARG A 71 5.22 -11.92 10.99
N ALA A 72 4.53 -13.06 11.14
CA ALA A 72 4.13 -13.89 10.00
C ALA A 72 3.20 -13.12 9.05
N ARG A 73 2.27 -12.32 9.58
CA ARG A 73 1.36 -11.49 8.79
C ARG A 73 2.11 -10.46 7.94
N VAL A 74 3.08 -9.76 8.53
CA VAL A 74 3.94 -8.81 7.79
C VAL A 74 4.74 -9.54 6.71
N ALA A 75 5.38 -10.66 7.04
CA ALA A 75 6.18 -11.43 6.09
C ALA A 75 5.32 -11.91 4.89
N MET A 76 4.11 -12.40 5.15
CA MET A 76 3.20 -12.82 4.07
C MET A 76 2.69 -11.66 3.21
N TRP A 77 2.53 -10.46 3.80
CA TRP A 77 2.25 -9.25 3.02
C TRP A 77 3.41 -8.90 2.10
N GLU A 78 4.63 -8.92 2.63
CA GLU A 78 5.86 -8.69 1.88
C GLU A 78 6.03 -9.70 0.73
N VAL A 79 5.76 -10.99 0.97
CA VAL A 79 5.76 -12.03 -0.08
C VAL A 79 4.81 -11.67 -1.23
N ARG A 80 3.62 -11.15 -0.94
CA ARG A 80 2.67 -10.71 -1.98
C ARG A 80 3.26 -9.57 -2.83
N ASN A 81 3.94 -8.61 -2.20
CA ASN A 81 4.59 -7.51 -2.91
C ASN A 81 5.78 -7.99 -3.75
N LEU A 82 6.59 -8.91 -3.23
CA LEU A 82 7.69 -9.54 -3.96
C LEU A 82 7.20 -10.33 -5.17
N HIS A 83 6.09 -11.05 -5.05
CA HIS A 83 5.47 -11.75 -6.19
C HIS A 83 5.02 -10.78 -7.29
N MET A 84 4.46 -9.62 -6.93
CA MET A 84 4.10 -8.59 -7.91
C MET A 84 5.36 -8.01 -8.59
N ALA A 85 6.38 -7.65 -7.82
CA ALA A 85 7.65 -7.14 -8.36
C ALA A 85 8.32 -8.16 -9.30
N ALA A 86 8.36 -9.44 -8.91
CA ALA A 86 8.90 -10.51 -9.74
C ALA A 86 8.10 -10.70 -11.03
N THR A 87 6.77 -10.57 -10.97
CA THR A 87 5.90 -10.65 -12.16
C THR A 87 6.17 -9.50 -13.12
N ILE A 88 6.27 -8.27 -12.61
CA ILE A 88 6.62 -7.09 -13.41
C ILE A 88 7.99 -7.29 -14.05
N ARG A 89 9.01 -7.68 -13.27
CA ARG A 89 10.36 -7.95 -13.77
C ARG A 89 10.35 -9.01 -14.88
N LYS A 90 9.60 -10.10 -14.71
CA LYS A 90 9.43 -11.14 -15.74
C LYS A 90 8.90 -10.56 -17.05
N ILE A 91 7.88 -9.71 -17.00
CA ILE A 91 7.29 -9.10 -18.20
C ILE A 91 8.26 -8.09 -18.84
N THR A 92 8.93 -7.26 -18.04
CA THR A 92 9.92 -6.28 -18.56
C THR A 92 11.10 -6.97 -19.25
N ALA A 93 11.57 -8.11 -18.73
CA ALA A 93 12.65 -8.89 -19.35
C ALA A 93 12.27 -9.44 -20.74
N LEU A 94 10.97 -9.68 -20.98
CA LEU A 94 10.45 -10.11 -22.27
C LEU A 94 10.18 -8.94 -23.23
N ASN A 95 10.23 -7.69 -22.74
CA ASN A 95 9.91 -6.49 -23.51
C ASN A 95 10.95 -5.36 -23.27
N PRO A 96 12.23 -5.54 -23.67
CA PRO A 96 13.26 -4.52 -23.47
C PRO A 96 12.89 -3.19 -24.14
N GLY A 97 13.09 -2.07 -23.43
CA GLY A 97 12.74 -0.73 -23.90
C GLY A 97 11.24 -0.42 -23.94
N GLY A 98 10.40 -1.35 -23.51
CA GLY A 98 8.95 -1.16 -23.43
C GLY A 98 8.52 -0.27 -22.25
N ARG A 99 7.28 0.20 -22.31
CA ARG A 99 6.62 0.94 -21.21
C ARG A 99 5.50 0.08 -20.63
N MET A 100 5.34 0.13 -19.30
CA MET A 100 4.31 -0.63 -18.59
C MET A 100 3.54 0.30 -17.66
N LEU A 101 2.21 0.31 -17.79
CA LEU A 101 1.32 0.91 -16.81
C LEU A 101 0.99 -0.13 -15.74
N VAL A 102 1.28 0.19 -14.48
CA VAL A 102 1.01 -0.67 -13.32
C VAL A 102 -0.10 -0.05 -12.49
N ILE A 103 -1.24 -0.73 -12.40
CA ILE A 103 -2.37 -0.34 -11.55
C ILE A 103 -2.42 -1.32 -10.38
N VAL A 104 -2.22 -0.81 -9.16
CA VAL A 104 -2.22 -1.60 -7.93
C VAL A 104 -2.94 -0.85 -6.83
N GLY A 105 -3.41 -1.57 -5.80
CA GLY A 105 -3.95 -0.93 -4.60
C GLY A 105 -2.87 -0.08 -3.93
N ALA A 106 -3.25 1.10 -3.44
CA ALA A 106 -2.31 2.08 -2.86
C ALA A 106 -1.47 1.48 -1.72
N ALA A 107 -2.01 0.51 -0.97
CA ALA A 107 -1.31 -0.23 0.08
C ALA A 107 -0.03 -0.97 -0.39
N HIS A 108 0.07 -1.27 -1.67
CA HIS A 108 1.20 -1.98 -2.27
C HIS A 108 2.28 -1.03 -2.79
N LYS A 109 1.94 0.23 -3.05
CA LYS A 109 2.80 1.17 -3.75
C LYS A 109 4.15 1.40 -3.06
N PRO A 110 4.23 1.66 -1.73
CA PRO A 110 5.53 1.89 -1.07
C PRO A 110 6.50 0.70 -1.21
N PHE A 111 5.99 -0.53 -1.09
CA PHE A 111 6.79 -1.74 -1.22
C PHE A 111 7.23 -1.97 -2.66
N LEU A 112 6.29 -1.79 -3.60
CA LEU A 112 6.56 -2.02 -5.01
C LEU A 112 7.56 -1.00 -5.56
N ASP A 113 7.41 0.27 -5.19
CA ASP A 113 8.36 1.33 -5.54
C ASP A 113 9.76 0.98 -5.00
N ALA A 114 9.89 0.57 -3.74
CA ALA A 114 11.17 0.19 -3.16
C ALA A 114 11.83 -0.99 -3.89
N TYR A 115 11.07 -2.03 -4.25
CA TYR A 115 11.62 -3.20 -4.94
C TYR A 115 11.97 -2.89 -6.39
N LEU A 116 11.10 -2.20 -7.11
CA LEU A 116 11.34 -1.87 -8.51
C LEU A 116 12.43 -0.80 -8.65
N HIS A 117 12.60 0.11 -7.69
CA HIS A 117 13.68 1.09 -7.70
C HIS A 117 15.07 0.44 -7.56
N SER A 118 15.14 -0.74 -6.93
CA SER A 118 16.40 -1.49 -6.78
C SER A 118 16.85 -2.21 -8.05
N LEU A 119 16.01 -2.22 -9.09
CA LEU A 119 16.25 -2.91 -10.34
C LEU A 119 17.11 -2.06 -11.29
N ALA A 120 18.25 -2.62 -11.70
CA ALA A 120 19.33 -1.87 -12.37
C ALA A 120 18.97 -1.13 -13.67
N ASP A 121 17.96 -1.58 -14.40
CA ASP A 121 17.58 -1.15 -15.75
C ASP A 121 16.08 -0.77 -15.83
N ILE A 122 15.45 -0.50 -14.69
CA ILE A 122 14.05 -0.08 -14.60
C ILE A 122 14.00 1.38 -14.17
N GLU A 123 13.37 2.21 -15.00
CA GLU A 123 12.98 3.58 -14.65
C GLU A 123 11.55 3.57 -14.12
N LEU A 124 11.37 4.02 -12.88
CA LEU A 124 10.05 4.25 -12.29
C LEU A 124 9.61 5.68 -12.58
N VAL A 125 8.43 5.82 -13.17
CA VAL A 125 7.79 7.12 -13.42
C VAL A 125 6.49 7.17 -12.63
N HIS A 126 6.30 8.19 -11.80
CA HIS A 126 5.05 8.36 -11.06
C HIS A 126 4.06 9.20 -11.84
N LEU A 127 2.77 9.03 -11.54
CA LEU A 127 1.70 9.78 -12.21
C LEU A 127 1.88 11.31 -12.05
N ALA A 128 2.40 11.75 -10.90
CA ALA A 128 2.66 13.15 -10.64
C ALA A 128 3.78 13.73 -11.52
N ASP A 129 4.68 12.89 -12.05
CA ASP A 129 5.81 13.32 -12.89
C ASP A 129 5.43 13.40 -14.38
N LEU A 130 4.22 12.98 -14.75
CA LEU A 130 3.73 12.95 -16.13
C LEU A 130 3.00 14.25 -16.56
N GLN A 131 3.09 15.31 -15.76
CA GLN A 131 2.43 16.60 -15.99
C GLN A 131 3.26 17.57 -16.82
#